data_AF-A0A9D0XRU6-F1
#
_entry.id   AF-A0A9D0XRU6-F1
#
_cell.length_a   1.000
_cell.length_b   1.000
_cell.length_c   1.000
_cell.angle_alpha   90.00
_cell.angle_beta   90.00
_cell.angle_gamma   90.00
#
_symmetry.space_group_name_H-M   'P 1'
#
loop_
_entity.id
_entity.type
_entity.pdbx_description
1 polymer ?
#
loop_
_entity_poly.entity_id
_entity_poly.type
_entity_poly.pdbx_seq_one_letter_code
_entity_poly.pdbx_strand_id
1 'polypeptide(L)'
;LAGFMRILTTGFTEHYLGKMLNIHPSLLPKYTGLHTHKRAIEAGDKKHGLSIHFVTPELDGGPVILQAEVDIVPKDTEETLAEKVHIQEHNAYPLVVEWFAKGKLLLKGNQAWLNQKCLNTPVLLNDLN
;
A
#
# COMPACT_ATOMS: atom_id res chain seq x y z
N LEU A 1 7.90 -3.41 -5.36
CA LEU A 1 8.62 -2.13 -5.42
C LEU A 1 8.69 -1.63 -3.99
N ALA A 2 9.89 -1.52 -3.43
CA ALA A 2 10.11 -1.08 -2.05
C ALA A 2 11.01 0.16 -2.10
N GLY A 3 10.43 1.35 -2.02
CA GLY A 3 11.18 2.61 -2.13
C GLY A 3 11.76 2.90 -3.52
N PHE A 4 11.15 2.39 -4.60
CA PHE A 4 11.64 2.64 -5.96
C PHE A 4 11.21 4.03 -6.48
N MET A 5 12.10 5.01 -6.38
CA MET A 5 11.81 6.44 -6.64
C MET A 5 11.88 6.83 -8.13
N ARG A 6 11.35 5.99 -9.03
CA ARG A 6 11.29 6.30 -10.47
C ARG A 6 9.96 5.85 -11.05
N ILE A 7 9.33 6.73 -11.83
CA ILE A 7 8.13 6.42 -12.60
C ILE A 7 8.48 5.37 -13.67
N LEU A 8 7.77 4.24 -13.63
CA LEU A 8 7.86 3.19 -14.64
C LEU A 8 7.05 3.59 -15.86
N THR A 9 7.55 3.26 -17.05
CA THR A 9 6.83 3.55 -18.31
C THR A 9 5.61 2.64 -18.44
N THR A 10 4.59 3.11 -19.16
CA THR A 10 3.36 2.36 -19.44
C THR A 10 3.67 0.96 -19.99
N GLY A 11 4.53 0.85 -21.02
CA GLY A 11 4.90 -0.44 -21.60
C GLY A 11 5.59 -1.40 -20.62
N PHE A 12 6.38 -0.89 -19.67
CA PHE A 12 6.96 -1.74 -18.61
C PHE A 12 5.87 -2.22 -17.65
N THR A 13 4.97 -1.31 -17.24
CA THR A 13 3.89 -1.66 -16.31
C THR A 13 2.87 -2.63 -16.90
N GLU A 14 2.59 -2.52 -18.20
CA GLU A 14 1.71 -3.44 -18.92
C GLU A 14 2.35 -4.83 -19.10
N HIS A 15 3.66 -4.89 -19.40
CA HIS A 15 4.38 -6.16 -19.54
C HIS A 15 4.31 -7.01 -18.26
N TYR A 16 4.36 -6.38 -17.09
CA TYR A 16 4.28 -7.03 -15.78
C TYR A 16 2.93 -6.83 -15.08
N LEU A 17 1.86 -6.54 -15.83
CA LEU A 17 0.53 -6.36 -15.25
C LEU A 17 0.11 -7.60 -14.44
N GLY A 18 -0.36 -7.37 -13.21
CA GLY A 18 -0.74 -8.43 -12.27
C GLY A 18 0.45 -9.20 -11.66
N LYS A 19 1.69 -8.80 -11.95
CA LYS A 19 2.92 -9.42 -11.41
C LYS A 19 3.76 -8.48 -10.56
N MET A 20 3.39 -7.20 -10.50
CA MET A 20 4.08 -6.20 -9.69
C MET A 20 3.22 -5.76 -8.51
N LEU A 21 3.89 -5.67 -7.37
CA LEU A 21 3.35 -5.11 -6.14
C LEU A 21 4.15 -3.87 -5.79
N ASN A 22 3.51 -2.86 -5.23
CA ASN A 22 4.16 -1.70 -4.62
C ASN A 22 3.62 -1.47 -3.22
N ILE A 23 4.49 -0.99 -2.34
CA ILE A 23 4.11 -0.48 -1.02
C ILE A 23 4.20 1.04 -1.05
N HIS A 24 3.15 1.71 -0.58
CA HIS A 24 3.04 3.15 -0.58
C HIS A 24 2.73 3.65 0.84
N PRO A 25 3.46 4.63 1.38
CA PRO A 25 3.34 5.06 2.78
C PRO A 25 2.15 6.01 3.01
N SER A 26 0.95 5.61 2.59
CA SER A 26 -0.30 6.26 2.97
C SER A 26 -1.50 5.32 2.88
N LEU A 27 -2.63 5.72 3.45
CA LEU A 27 -3.92 5.05 3.27
C LEU A 27 -4.56 5.50 1.93
N LEU A 28 -4.11 4.90 0.82
CA LEU A 28 -4.64 5.16 -0.52
C LEU A 28 -6.18 5.07 -0.52
N PRO A 29 -6.87 5.97 -1.24
CA PRO A 29 -6.33 6.90 -2.26
C PRO A 29 -5.76 8.21 -1.72
N LYS A 30 -5.70 8.42 -0.38
CA LYS A 30 -5.11 9.65 0.17
C LYS A 30 -3.61 9.69 -0.12
N TYR A 31 -3.09 10.90 -0.34
CA TYR A 31 -1.66 11.21 -0.39
C TYR A 31 -0.84 10.33 -1.36
N THR A 32 -1.24 10.25 -2.64
CA THR A 32 -0.36 9.73 -3.69
C THR A 32 0.92 10.56 -3.83
N GLY A 33 2.00 9.95 -4.32
CA GLY A 33 3.29 10.62 -4.48
C GLY A 33 4.08 10.82 -3.19
N LEU A 34 4.76 11.96 -3.03
CA LEU A 34 5.77 12.19 -1.99
C LEU A 34 5.22 12.90 -0.75
N HIS A 35 6.02 12.91 0.32
CA HIS A 35 5.79 13.64 1.58
C HIS A 35 4.46 13.28 2.26
N THR A 36 4.10 11.99 2.22
CA THR A 36 2.80 11.50 2.70
C THR A 36 2.59 11.76 4.18
N HIS A 37 3.61 11.51 5.00
CA HIS A 37 3.59 11.72 6.46
C HIS A 37 3.38 13.18 6.82
N LYS A 38 4.18 14.09 6.22
CA LYS A 38 4.03 15.53 6.40
C LYS A 38 2.63 16.02 6.05
N ARG A 39 2.13 15.60 4.88
CA ARG A 39 0.80 15.98 4.39
C ARG A 39 -0.32 15.49 5.30
N ALA A 40 -0.18 14.31 5.91
CA ALA A 40 -1.15 13.80 6.87
C ALA A 40 -1.17 14.64 8.16
N ILE A 41 0.00 15.00 8.69
CA ILE A 41 0.12 15.86 9.88
C ILE A 41 -0.43 17.26 9.60
N GLU A 42 -0.04 17.88 8.49
CA GLU A 42 -0.51 19.23 8.11
C GLU A 42 -2.01 19.28 7.87
N ALA A 43 -2.61 18.18 7.39
CA ALA A 43 -4.06 18.06 7.23
C ALA A 43 -4.81 17.81 8.56
N GLY A 44 -4.10 17.54 9.66
CA GLY A 44 -4.69 17.24 10.96
C GLY A 44 -5.36 15.86 11.02
N ASP A 45 -4.97 14.92 10.16
CA ASP A 45 -5.48 13.56 10.16
C ASP A 45 -5.26 12.89 11.54
N LYS A 46 -6.14 11.96 11.91
CA LYS A 46 -6.00 11.15 13.15
C LYS A 46 -5.41 9.78 12.90
N LYS A 47 -5.46 9.31 11.66
CA LYS A 47 -4.96 8.03 11.20
C LYS A 47 -4.08 8.26 9.99
N HIS A 48 -2.98 7.52 9.93
CA HIS A 48 -2.15 7.37 8.75
C HIS A 48 -1.82 5.88 8.56
N GLY A 49 -0.94 5.55 7.63
CA GLY A 49 -0.61 4.16 7.40
C GLY A 49 0.13 3.91 6.10
N LEU A 50 0.01 2.69 5.61
CA LEU A 50 0.52 2.24 4.33
C LEU A 50 -0.55 1.50 3.54
N SER A 51 -0.32 1.38 2.24
CA SER A 51 -1.10 0.56 1.31
C SER A 51 -0.17 -0.30 0.47
N ILE A 52 -0.48 -1.59 0.34
CA ILE A 52 0.14 -2.46 -0.66
C ILE A 52 -0.87 -2.66 -1.78
N HIS A 53 -0.45 -2.42 -3.02
CA HIS A 53 -1.33 -2.48 -4.18
C HIS A 53 -0.65 -3.13 -5.39
N PHE A 54 -1.45 -3.59 -6.35
CA PHE A 54 -0.92 -3.96 -7.66
C PHE A 54 -0.47 -2.71 -8.41
N VAL A 55 0.66 -2.78 -9.11
CA VAL A 55 1.10 -1.67 -9.98
C VAL A 55 0.32 -1.71 -11.29
N THR A 56 -0.19 -0.56 -11.69
CA THR A 56 -0.82 -0.31 -12.99
C THR A 56 -0.13 0.89 -13.66
N PRO A 57 -0.48 1.26 -14.90
CA PRO A 57 0.03 2.49 -15.51
C PRO A 57 -0.37 3.78 -14.77
N GLU A 58 -1.44 3.73 -13.96
CA GLU A 58 -1.84 4.86 -13.12
C GLU A 58 -0.98 4.91 -11.84
N LEU A 59 -0.39 6.08 -11.57
CA LEU A 59 0.45 6.31 -10.39
C LEU A 59 -0.35 6.07 -9.11
N ASP A 60 0.10 5.11 -8.29
CA ASP A 60 -0.54 4.71 -7.03
C ASP A 60 -2.05 4.37 -7.18
N GLY A 61 -2.52 4.07 -8.40
CA GLY A 61 -3.95 3.91 -8.71
C GLY A 61 -4.43 2.46 -8.84
N GLY A 62 -3.53 1.50 -8.72
CA GLY A 62 -3.90 0.10 -8.85
C GLY A 62 -4.69 -0.46 -7.65
N PRO A 63 -5.36 -1.61 -7.81
CA PRO A 63 -6.18 -2.20 -6.74
C PRO A 63 -5.39 -2.43 -5.46
N VAL A 64 -5.87 -1.83 -4.37
CA VAL A 64 -5.27 -1.96 -3.04
C VAL A 64 -5.61 -3.33 -2.46
N ILE A 65 -4.59 -4.01 -1.94
CA ILE A 65 -4.65 -5.38 -1.43
C ILE A 65 -4.79 -5.37 0.09
N LEU A 66 -3.90 -4.62 0.75
CA LEU A 66 -3.79 -4.56 2.21
C LEU A 66 -3.42 -3.14 2.64
N GLN A 67 -4.02 -2.71 3.74
CA GLN A 67 -3.65 -1.48 4.45
C GLN A 67 -3.29 -1.79 5.89
N ALA A 68 -2.40 -1.00 6.47
CA ALA A 68 -2.12 -1.01 7.90
C ALA A 68 -2.25 0.40 8.43
N GLU A 69 -2.99 0.57 9.52
CA GLU A 69 -3.26 1.88 10.12
C GLU A 69 -2.38 2.13 11.35
N VAL A 70 -1.98 3.38 11.51
CA VAL A 70 -1.30 3.91 12.70
C VAL A 70 -1.98 5.19 13.18
N ASP A 71 -2.01 5.40 14.49
CA ASP A 71 -2.53 6.61 15.09
C ASP A 71 -1.53 7.77 14.98
N ILE A 72 -2.04 8.93 14.56
CA ILE A 72 -1.35 10.21 14.68
C ILE A 72 -1.74 10.84 16.02
N VAL A 73 -0.78 11.00 16.91
CA VAL A 73 -0.96 11.64 18.21
C VAL A 73 -0.40 13.07 18.20
N PRO A 74 -0.84 13.98 19.08
CA PRO A 74 -0.46 15.40 19.00
C PRO A 74 1.04 15.71 19.07
N LYS A 75 1.87 14.77 19.52
CA LYS A 75 3.33 14.90 19.61
C LYS A 75 4.08 14.29 18.43
N ASP A 76 3.37 13.69 17.47
CA ASP A 76 4.04 13.11 16.31
C ASP A 76 4.67 14.18 15.43
N THR A 77 5.88 13.90 14.98
CA THR A 77 6.55 14.61 13.89
C THR A 77 6.48 13.78 12.61
N GLU A 78 6.96 14.34 11.49
CA GLU A 78 7.06 13.59 10.23
C GLU A 78 7.88 12.31 10.42
N GLU A 79 8.98 12.41 11.16
CA GLU A 79 9.90 11.30 11.44
C GLU A 79 9.28 10.24 12.34
N THR A 80 8.63 10.62 13.45
CA THR A 80 8.01 9.62 14.35
C THR A 80 6.83 8.93 13.69
N LEU A 81 6.09 9.64 12.83
CA LEU A 81 5.03 9.03 12.03
C LEU A 81 5.58 8.07 10.97
N ALA A 82 6.68 8.45 10.30
CA ALA A 82 7.36 7.59 9.34
C ALA A 82 7.85 6.29 10.01
N GLU A 83 8.46 6.37 11.20
CA GLU A 83 8.91 5.20 11.96
C GLU A 83 7.76 4.24 12.31
N LYS A 84 6.61 4.78 12.76
CA LYS A 84 5.40 3.98 13.03
C LYS A 84 4.93 3.24 11.78
N VAL A 85 4.87 3.93 10.64
CA VAL A 85 4.49 3.32 9.35
C VAL A 85 5.50 2.26 8.94
N HIS A 86 6.80 2.54 9.06
CA HIS A 86 7.87 1.64 8.65
C HIS A 86 7.87 0.31 9.42
N ILE A 87 7.52 0.32 10.71
CA ILE A 87 7.29 -0.91 11.48
C ILE A 87 6.17 -1.75 10.85
N GLN A 88 5.07 -1.10 10.43
CA GLN A 88 3.97 -1.80 9.78
C GLN A 88 4.34 -2.29 8.37
N GLU A 89 5.20 -1.58 7.63
CA GLU A 89 5.69 -2.03 6.31
C GLU A 89 6.40 -3.38 6.41
N HIS A 90 7.26 -3.57 7.41
CA HIS A 90 7.97 -4.82 7.65
C HIS A 90 7.07 -5.99 8.02
N ASN A 91 5.89 -5.72 8.59
CA ASN A 91 4.90 -6.76 8.88
C ASN A 91 4.02 -7.05 7.65
N ALA A 92 3.56 -5.98 6.99
CA ALA A 92 2.59 -6.04 5.89
C ALA A 92 3.19 -6.63 4.62
N TYR A 93 4.38 -6.18 4.22
CA TYR A 93 4.89 -6.49 2.88
C TYR A 93 5.25 -7.97 2.71
N PRO A 94 5.97 -8.61 3.66
CA PRO A 94 6.25 -10.04 3.56
C PRO A 94 4.99 -10.90 3.49
N LEU A 95 3.94 -10.53 4.24
CA LEU A 95 2.66 -11.25 4.24
C LEU A 95 1.99 -11.22 2.85
N VAL A 96 1.93 -10.05 2.21
CA VAL A 96 1.33 -9.93 0.87
C VAL A 96 2.18 -10.66 -0.17
N VAL A 97 3.51 -10.59 -0.06
CA VAL A 97 4.43 -11.34 -0.93
C VAL A 97 4.23 -12.84 -0.75
N GLU A 98 4.01 -13.33 0.47
CA GLU A 98 3.69 -14.73 0.73
C GLU A 98 2.38 -15.16 0.05
N TRP A 99 1.31 -14.36 0.16
CA TRP A 99 0.05 -14.65 -0.52
C TRP A 99 0.21 -14.71 -2.04
N PHE A 100 0.99 -13.79 -2.60
CA PHE A 100 1.31 -13.77 -4.03
C PHE A 100 2.11 -15.01 -4.44
N ALA A 101 3.19 -15.33 -3.72
CA ALA A 101 4.04 -16.49 -4.00
C ALA A 101 3.29 -17.82 -3.88
N LYS A 102 2.33 -17.93 -2.96
CA LYS A 102 1.46 -19.11 -2.81
C LYS A 102 0.30 -19.18 -3.81
N GLY A 103 0.21 -18.23 -4.76
CA GLY A 103 -0.89 -18.16 -5.73
C GLY A 103 -2.26 -17.84 -5.13
N LYS A 104 -2.29 -17.35 -3.88
CA LYS A 104 -3.53 -16.97 -3.18
C LYS A 104 -4.00 -15.59 -3.60
N LEU A 105 -3.08 -14.72 -4.02
CA LEU A 105 -3.35 -13.35 -4.44
C LEU A 105 -3.20 -13.21 -5.95
N LEU A 106 -4.22 -12.70 -6.62
CA LEU A 106 -4.28 -12.54 -8.08
C LEU A 106 -4.89 -11.19 -8.46
N LEU A 107 -4.46 -10.63 -9.59
CA LEU A 107 -5.16 -9.54 -10.27
C LEU A 107 -6.09 -10.14 -11.34
N LYS A 108 -7.39 -9.84 -11.28
CA LYS A 108 -8.37 -10.24 -12.31
C LYS A 108 -9.34 -9.09 -12.57
N GLY A 109 -9.52 -8.72 -13.84
CA GLY A 109 -10.46 -7.66 -14.21
C GLY A 109 -10.21 -6.32 -13.51
N ASN A 110 -8.94 -5.96 -13.31
CA ASN A 110 -8.52 -4.79 -12.52
C ASN A 110 -9.02 -4.78 -11.06
N GLN A 111 -9.16 -5.97 -10.46
CA GLN A 111 -9.49 -6.14 -9.05
C GLN A 111 -8.51 -7.12 -8.40
N ALA A 112 -8.21 -6.90 -7.12
CA ALA A 112 -7.41 -7.82 -6.32
C ALA A 112 -8.31 -8.97 -5.81
N TRP A 113 -7.84 -10.20 -5.94
CA TRP A 113 -8.53 -11.41 -5.48
C TRP A 113 -7.63 -12.16 -4.51
N LEU A 114 -8.12 -12.40 -3.30
CA LEU A 114 -7.41 -13.16 -2.26
C LEU A 114 -8.22 -14.42 -1.92
N ASN A 115 -7.58 -15.59 -1.98
CA ASN A 115 -8.23 -16.89 -1.74
C ASN A 115 -9.54 -17.06 -2.53
N GLN A 116 -9.50 -16.72 -3.83
CA GLN A 116 -10.65 -16.77 -4.75
C GLN A 116 -11.81 -15.82 -4.41
N LYS A 117 -11.63 -14.87 -3.48
CA LYS A 117 -12.60 -13.82 -3.17
C LYS A 117 -12.12 -12.48 -3.71
N CYS A 118 -12.98 -11.77 -4.42
CA CYS A 118 -12.74 -10.38 -4.81
C CYS A 118 -12.66 -9.49 -3.57
N LEU A 119 -11.61 -8.67 -3.48
CA LEU A 119 -11.45 -7.65 -2.45
C LEU A 119 -12.23 -6.39 -2.86
N ASN A 120 -13.39 -6.15 -2.23
CA ASN A 120 -14.16 -4.91 -2.39
C ASN A 120 -13.60 -3.78 -1.53
N THR A 121 -12.90 -4.14 -0.45
CA THR A 121 -12.13 -3.26 0.43
C THR A 121 -10.79 -3.92 0.69
N PRO A 122 -9.74 -3.14 0.98
CA PRO A 122 -8.45 -3.69 1.39
C PRO A 122 -8.59 -4.57 2.64
N VAL A 123 -7.73 -5.57 2.75
CA VAL A 123 -7.54 -6.26 4.03
C VAL A 123 -6.88 -5.30 5.00
N LEU A 124 -7.42 -5.14 6.21
CA LEU A 124 -6.73 -4.39 7.26
C LEU A 124 -5.79 -5.32 8.02
N LEU A 125 -4.50 -4.99 8.06
CA LEU A 125 -3.51 -5.77 8.80
C LEU A 125 -3.90 -5.94 10.27
N ASN A 126 -4.50 -4.90 10.85
CA ASN A 126 -4.96 -4.86 12.23
C ASN A 126 -6.06 -5.90 12.52
N ASP A 127 -6.78 -6.39 11.51
CA ASP A 127 -7.87 -7.38 11.63
C ASP A 127 -7.37 -8.83 11.50
N LEU A 128 -6.08 -9.04 11.22
CA LEU A 128 -5.50 -10.37 11.02
C LEU A 128 -4.99 -11.01 12.33
N ASN A 129 -5.22 -10.36 13.48
CA ASN A 129 -4.88 -10.83 14.81
C ASN A 129 -6.06 -11.50 15.52
#